data_AF-A0A2D4EJL7-F1
#
_entry.id   AF-A0A2D4EJL7-F1
#
_cell.length_a   1.000
_cell.length_b   1.000
_cell.length_c   1.000
_cell.angle_alpha   90.00
_cell.angle_beta   90.00
_cell.angle_gamma   90.00
#
_symmetry.space_group_name_H-M   'P 1'
#
loop_
_entity.id
_entity.type
_entity.pdbx_description
1 polymer ?
#
loop_
_entity_poly.entity_id
_entity_poly.type
_entity_poly.pdbx_seq_one_letter_code
_entity_poly.pdbx_strand_id
1 'polypeptide(L)'
;PAKMPSQLEHAMETVMFTFHKFAGDKNYLTKEDLRVLMEKEVPGYMENQKDPMAIDRIMKNLEECRDGKISFEGYLSLFAGLTNGCNEYYIKKMKPTGKKY
;
A
#
# COMPACT_ATOMS: atom_id res chain seq x y z
N PRO A 1 -25.50 22.96 4.69
CA PRO A 1 -24.77 22.00 5.56
C PRO A 1 -23.73 21.19 4.76
N ALA A 2 -22.47 21.21 5.17
CA ALA A 2 -21.46 20.34 4.59
C ALA A 2 -21.79 18.87 4.89
N LYS A 3 -21.71 17.99 3.89
CA LYS A 3 -21.86 16.55 4.10
C LYS A 3 -20.66 16.05 4.90
N MET A 4 -20.91 15.22 5.92
CA MET A 4 -19.84 14.47 6.57
C MET A 4 -19.25 13.47 5.56
N PRO A 5 -17.93 13.24 5.56
CA PRO A 5 -17.32 12.28 4.65
C PRO A 5 -17.84 10.87 4.91
N SER A 6 -17.99 10.10 3.84
CA SER A 6 -18.26 8.67 3.89
C SER A 6 -17.04 7.89 4.37
N GLN A 7 -17.23 6.64 4.78
CA GLN A 7 -16.12 5.77 5.18
C GLN A 7 -15.09 5.57 4.06
N LEU A 8 -15.52 5.55 2.79
CA LEU A 8 -14.62 5.45 1.66
C LEU A 8 -13.79 6.71 1.48
N GLU A 9 -14.39 7.90 1.65
CA GLU A 9 -13.67 9.16 1.62
C GLU A 9 -12.63 9.24 2.75
N HIS A 10 -12.96 8.78 3.96
CA HIS A 10 -11.99 8.67 5.05
C HIS A 10 -10.86 7.65 4.77
N ALA A 11 -11.17 6.54 4.09
CA ALA A 11 -10.14 5.58 3.70
C ALA A 11 -9.18 6.19 2.66
N MET A 12 -9.71 6.90 1.65
CA MET A 12 -8.89 7.62 0.68
C MET A 12 -8.01 8.69 1.34
N GLU A 13 -8.58 9.46 2.27
CA GLU A 13 -7.86 10.44 3.09
C GLU A 13 -6.74 9.78 3.91
N THR A 14 -7.01 8.62 4.52
CA THR A 14 -6.01 7.87 5.28
C THR A 14 -4.85 7.41 4.39
N VAL A 15 -5.15 6.88 3.20
CA VAL A 15 -4.13 6.46 2.22
C VAL A 15 -3.26 7.66 1.80
N MET A 16 -3.89 8.79 1.51
CA MET A 16 -3.20 10.03 1.13
C MET A 16 -2.31 10.57 2.26
N PHE A 17 -2.84 10.72 3.47
CA PHE A 17 -2.06 11.26 4.59
C PHE A 17 -0.95 10.33 5.06
N THR A 18 -1.16 9.01 4.96
CA THR A 18 -0.09 8.05 5.23
C THR A 18 1.07 8.26 4.27
N PHE A 19 0.84 8.42 2.97
CA PHE A 19 1.90 8.76 2.03
C PHE A 19 2.65 10.02 2.44
N HIS A 20 1.94 11.13 2.70
CA HIS A 20 2.58 12.39 3.06
C HIS A 20 3.33 12.35 4.40
N LYS A 21 2.90 11.51 5.35
CA LYS A 21 3.61 11.28 6.62
C LYS A 21 5.03 10.73 6.40
N PHE A 22 5.23 9.86 5.40
CA PHE A 22 6.55 9.28 5.09
C PHE A 22 7.29 10.05 3.99
N ALA A 23 6.57 10.65 3.05
CA ALA A 23 7.14 11.47 2.01
C ALA A 23 7.62 12.82 2.54
N GLY A 24 7.00 13.40 3.58
CA GLY A 24 7.30 14.76 4.03
C GLY A 24 7.16 15.78 2.89
N ASP A 25 7.94 16.87 2.94
CA ASP A 25 7.81 18.00 2.00
C ASP A 25 8.29 17.69 0.57
N LYS A 26 9.03 16.60 0.38
CA LYS A 26 9.59 16.20 -0.93
C LYS A 26 8.55 15.58 -1.86
N ASN A 27 7.38 15.15 -1.36
CA ASN A 27 6.29 14.54 -2.13
C ASN A 27 6.67 13.28 -2.94
N TYR A 28 7.67 12.54 -2.49
CA TYR A 28 8.01 11.21 -2.99
C TYR A 28 8.60 10.35 -1.87
N LEU A 29 8.54 9.03 -2.02
CA LEU A 29 9.21 8.08 -1.14
C LEU A 29 10.54 7.66 -1.74
N THR A 30 11.59 7.68 -0.92
CA THR A 30 12.84 6.96 -1.19
C THR A 30 12.70 5.50 -0.74
N LYS A 31 13.69 4.67 -1.06
CA LYS A 31 13.76 3.29 -0.57
C LYS A 31 13.65 3.19 0.96
N GLU A 32 14.32 4.09 1.68
CA GLU A 32 14.30 4.11 3.14
C GLU A 32 12.90 4.51 3.66
N ASP A 33 12.26 5.52 3.06
CA ASP A 33 10.89 5.91 3.45
C ASP A 33 9.90 4.77 3.18
N LEU A 34 10.02 4.10 2.03
CA LEU A 34 9.19 2.94 1.69
C LEU A 34 9.37 1.81 2.70
N ARG A 35 10.61 1.51 3.12
CA ARG A 35 10.88 0.49 4.13
C ARG A 35 10.16 0.81 5.44
N VAL A 36 10.35 2.03 5.96
CA VAL A 36 9.73 2.44 7.23
C VAL A 36 8.20 2.47 7.12
N LEU A 37 7.66 2.89 5.97
CA LEU A 37 6.22 2.83 5.71
C LEU A 37 5.69 1.39 5.78
N MET A 38 6.34 0.46 5.08
CA MET A 38 5.94 -0.95 5.05
C MET A 38 6.01 -1.60 6.43
N GLU A 39 7.05 -1.30 7.22
CA GLU A 39 7.23 -1.81 8.57
C GLU A 39 6.16 -1.28 9.54
N LYS A 40 5.78 0.00 9.43
CA LYS A 40 4.86 0.64 10.38
C LYS A 40 3.38 0.45 10.03
N GLU A 41 3.04 0.55 8.75
CA GLU A 41 1.64 0.60 8.31
C GLU A 41 1.18 -0.74 7.71
N VAL A 42 2.12 -1.62 7.33
CA VAL A 42 1.83 -2.96 6.79
C VAL A 42 2.62 -4.07 7.52
N PRO A 43 2.65 -4.08 8.87
CA PRO A 43 3.52 -4.99 9.64
C PRO A 43 3.25 -6.46 9.36
N GLY A 44 1.99 -6.86 9.18
CA GLY A 44 1.64 -8.24 8.88
C GLY A 44 2.18 -8.75 7.53
N TYR A 45 2.37 -7.86 6.54
CA TYR A 45 3.06 -8.25 5.31
C TYR A 45 4.55 -8.47 5.58
N MET A 46 5.18 -7.55 6.34
CA MET A 46 6.61 -7.59 6.64
C MET A 46 6.99 -8.78 7.52
N GLU A 47 6.18 -9.13 8.52
CA GLU A 47 6.42 -10.30 9.38
C GLU A 47 6.39 -11.64 8.61
N ASN A 48 5.54 -11.72 7.59
CA ASN A 48 5.42 -12.92 6.75
C ASN A 48 6.40 -12.92 5.57
N GLN A 49 7.03 -11.78 5.27
CA GLN A 49 7.99 -11.63 4.20
C GLN A 49 9.38 -12.12 4.65
N LYS A 50 9.83 -13.22 4.07
CA LYS A 50 11.14 -13.83 4.39
C LYS A 50 12.26 -13.37 3.47
N ASP A 51 11.93 -12.67 2.38
CA ASP A 51 12.90 -12.25 1.41
C ASP A 51 13.52 -10.89 1.78
N PRO A 52 14.84 -10.85 2.07
CA PRO A 52 15.52 -9.61 2.44
C PRO A 52 15.56 -8.58 1.31
N MET A 53 15.35 -8.99 0.06
CA MET A 53 15.31 -8.12 -1.12
C MET A 53 13.87 -7.73 -1.52
N ALA A 54 12.86 -8.01 -0.69
CA ALA A 54 11.48 -7.68 -1.02
C ALA A 54 11.28 -6.18 -1.25
N ILE A 55 11.82 -5.33 -0.37
CA ILE A 55 11.72 -3.87 -0.51
C ILE A 55 12.44 -3.39 -1.78
N ASP A 56 13.63 -3.90 -2.07
CA ASP A 56 14.36 -3.60 -3.31
C ASP A 56 13.55 -3.91 -4.56
N ARG A 57 12.88 -5.06 -4.59
CA ARG A 57 12.05 -5.44 -5.74
C ARG A 57 10.78 -4.62 -5.83
N ILE A 58 10.13 -4.33 -4.70
CA ILE A 58 8.97 -3.42 -4.68
C ILE A 58 9.39 -2.06 -5.22
N MET A 59 10.48 -1.49 -4.72
CA MET A 59 11.01 -0.21 -5.19
C MET A 59 11.22 -0.22 -6.70
N LYS A 60 11.95 -1.22 -7.21
CA LYS A 60 12.23 -1.36 -8.64
C LYS A 60 10.96 -1.48 -9.51
N ASN A 61 9.90 -2.09 -8.98
CA ASN A 61 8.64 -2.26 -9.71
C ASN A 61 7.78 -0.99 -9.72
N LEU A 62 7.92 -0.13 -8.71
CA LEU A 62 7.11 1.08 -8.55
C LEU A 62 7.81 2.34 -9.08
N GLU A 63 9.14 2.33 -9.17
CA GLU A 63 9.92 3.42 -9.76
C GLU A 63 9.74 3.48 -11.28
N GLU A 64 8.98 4.46 -11.76
CA GLU A 64 8.77 4.70 -13.19
C GLU A 64 10.04 5.21 -13.88
N CYS A 65 10.72 6.19 -13.26
CA CYS A 65 11.88 6.87 -13.84
C CYS A 65 13.23 6.30 -13.40
N ARG A 66 13.24 5.30 -12.50
CA ARG A 66 14.46 4.71 -11.92
C ARG A 66 15.41 5.74 -11.29
N ASP A 67 14.86 6.79 -10.69
CA ASP A 67 15.62 7.87 -10.04
C ASP A 67 15.68 7.70 -8.51
N GLY A 68 15.30 6.53 -7.98
CA GLY A 68 15.29 6.27 -6.54
C GLY A 68 14.04 6.80 -5.84
N LYS A 69 13.00 7.18 -6.58
CA LYS A 69 11.80 7.85 -6.03
C LYS A 69 10.51 7.18 -6.48
N ILE A 70 9.58 7.08 -5.54
CA ILE A 70 8.21 6.63 -5.78
C ILE A 70 7.27 7.82 -5.62
N SER A 71 6.54 8.13 -6.69
CA SER A 71 5.46 9.12 -6.70
C SER A 71 4.25 8.61 -5.92
N PHE A 72 3.27 9.49 -5.66
CA PHE A 72 2.00 9.06 -5.08
C PHE A 72 1.29 8.00 -5.95
N GLU A 73 1.41 8.09 -7.28
CA GLU A 73 0.86 7.10 -8.21
C GLU A 73 1.54 5.73 -8.08
N GLY A 74 2.86 5.69 -7.97
CA GLY A 74 3.60 4.46 -7.66
C GLY A 74 3.20 3.88 -6.30
N TYR A 75 2.97 4.72 -5.29
CA TYR A 75 2.44 4.29 -4.00
C TYR A 75 1.01 3.73 -4.09
N LEU A 76 0.12 4.33 -4.90
CA LEU A 76 -1.22 3.78 -5.12
C LEU A 76 -1.18 2.42 -5.79
N SER A 77 -0.22 2.19 -6.69
CA SER A 77 -0.01 0.86 -7.31
C SER A 77 0.38 -0.20 -6.28
N LEU A 78 1.22 0.15 -5.30
CA LEU A 78 1.52 -0.74 -4.16
C LEU A 78 0.26 -1.05 -3.34
N PHE A 79 -0.49 -0.01 -2.97
CA PHE A 79 -1.73 -0.17 -2.20
C PHE A 79 -2.75 -1.06 -2.92
N ALA A 80 -2.92 -0.88 -4.22
CA ALA A 80 -3.77 -1.73 -5.05
C ALA A 80 -3.27 -3.19 -5.07
N GLY A 81 -1.96 -3.41 -5.22
CA GLY A 81 -1.36 -4.75 -5.20
C GLY A 81 -1.57 -5.48 -3.87
N LEU A 82 -1.35 -4.79 -2.74
CA LEU A 82 -1.57 -5.34 -1.40
C LEU A 82 -3.06 -5.64 -1.17
N THR A 83 -3.95 -4.71 -1.54
CA THR A 83 -5.40 -4.89 -1.41
C THR A 83 -5.91 -6.07 -2.24
N ASN A 84 -5.41 -6.23 -3.47
CA ASN A 84 -5.72 -7.39 -4.30
C ASN A 84 -5.25 -8.70 -3.66
N GLY A 85 -4.04 -8.74 -3.10
CA GLY A 85 -3.54 -9.90 -2.36
C GLY A 85 -4.42 -10.26 -1.15
N CYS A 86 -4.84 -9.26 -0.37
CA CYS A 86 -5.78 -9.45 0.73
C CYS A 86 -7.14 -9.96 0.25
N ASN A 87 -7.67 -9.41 -0.85
CA ASN A 87 -8.95 -9.83 -1.43
C ASN A 87 -8.89 -11.28 -1.95
N GLU A 88 -7.80 -11.68 -2.61
CA GLU A 88 -7.61 -13.07 -3.02
C GLU A 88 -7.60 -14.02 -1.81
N TYR A 89 -6.90 -13.65 -0.74
CA TYR A 89 -6.88 -14.42 0.49
C TYR A 89 -8.30 -14.55 1.09
N TYR A 90 -9.03 -13.43 1.18
CA TYR A 90 -10.41 -13.40 1.64
C TYR A 90 -11.32 -14.33 0.82
N ILE A 91 -11.23 -14.26 -0.51
CA ILE A 91 -12.00 -15.13 -1.41
C ILE A 91 -11.66 -16.60 -1.20
N LYS A 92 -10.38 -16.94 -1.06
CA LYS A 92 -9.89 -18.33 -0.93
C LYS A 92 -10.18 -18.94 0.45
N LYS A 93 -10.20 -18.13 1.53
CA LYS A 93 -10.24 -18.62 2.93
C LYS A 93 -11.52 -18.27 3.68
N MET A 94 -12.19 -17.19 3.32
CA MET A 94 -13.32 -16.65 4.09
C MET A 94 -14.65 -16.66 3.33
N LYS A 95 -14.64 -16.71 1.99
CA LYS A 95 -15.87 -17.00 1.23
C LYS A 95 -16.16 -18.50 1.34
N PRO A 96 -17.30 -18.92 1.91
CA PRO A 96 -17.66 -20.33 1.91
C PRO A 96 -17.78 -20.79 0.46
N THR A 97 -17.07 -21.86 0.09
CA THR A 97 -17.34 -22.61 -1.13
C THR A 97 -18.76 -23.15 -1.08
N GLY A 98 -19.72 -22.37 -1.58
CA GLY A 98 -21.11 -22.79 -1.70
C GLY A 98 -22.12 -21.75 -1.26
N LYS A 99 -22.41 -20.79 -2.13
CA LYS A 99 -23.78 -20.48 -2.56
C LYS A 99 -23.69 -19.79 -3.92
N LYS A 100 -24.18 -20.50 -4.93
CA LYS A 100 -24.45 -19.94 -6.27
C LYS A 100 -25.48 -18.84 -6.09
N TYR A 101 -25.23 -17.67 -6.68
CA TYR A 101 -26.31 -16.72 -6.98
C TYR A 101 -27.21 -17.34 -8.04
#